data_AF-A0A832IWC2-F1
#
_entry.id   AF-A0A832IWC2-F1
#
_cell.length_a   1.000
_cell.length_b   1.000
_cell.length_c   1.000
_cell.angle_alpha   90.00
_cell.angle_beta   90.00
_cell.angle_gamma   90.00
#
_symmetry.space_group_name_H-M   'P 1'
#
loop_
_entity.id
_entity.type
_entity.pdbx_description
1 polymer ?
#
loop_
_entity_poly.entity_id
_entity_poly.type
_entity_poly.pdbx_seq_one_letter_code
_entity_poly.pdbx_strand_id
1 'polypeptide(L)'
;MIRECKHVLSLQINEKTIIQKLDLDGYVKQFQTFLARQKPVAMMGDINQHYRYIKALGKVQFPTPYSVPNLDRELARIKKQAILSLDEIYAFVSMFSYFNKLSAVGFTEPLIS
;
A
#
# COMPACT_ATOMS: atom_id res chain seq x y z
N MET A 1 -13.15 43.58 -14.67
CA MET A 1 -12.13 42.89 -13.85
C MET A 1 -12.61 41.57 -13.21
N ILE A 2 -13.60 40.87 -13.80
CA ILE A 2 -14.09 39.56 -13.29
C ILE A 2 -14.09 38.48 -14.41
N ARG A 3 -13.82 38.85 -15.67
CA ARG A 3 -13.83 37.91 -16.81
C ARG A 3 -12.50 37.20 -17.06
N GLU A 4 -11.38 37.76 -16.60
CA GLU A 4 -10.03 37.19 -16.76
C GLU A 4 -9.78 35.98 -15.83
N CYS A 5 -10.39 35.93 -14.64
CA CYS A 5 -10.16 34.85 -13.68
C CYS A 5 -10.81 33.50 -14.06
N LYS A 6 -11.74 33.46 -15.03
CA LYS A 6 -12.31 32.19 -15.50
C LYS A 6 -11.39 31.46 -16.50
N HIS A 7 -10.43 32.16 -17.11
CA HIS A 7 -9.60 31.58 -18.15
C HIS A 7 -8.38 30.81 -17.62
N VAL A 8 -7.96 31.09 -16.38
CA VAL A 8 -6.80 30.43 -15.75
C VAL A 8 -7.19 29.08 -15.11
N LEU A 9 -8.47 28.83 -14.86
CA LEU A 9 -8.98 27.58 -14.28
C LEU A 9 -9.26 26.47 -15.32
N SER A 10 -9.13 26.75 -16.62
CA SER A 10 -9.46 25.80 -17.70
C SER A 10 -8.26 25.14 -18.38
N LEU A 11 -7.02 25.44 -17.97
CA LEU A 11 -5.82 24.96 -18.67
C LEU A 11 -5.17 23.68 -18.11
N GLN A 12 -5.87 22.89 -17.30
CA GLN A 12 -5.31 21.65 -16.75
C GLN A 12 -6.23 20.43 -16.92
N ILE A 13 -6.81 20.25 -18.11
CA ILE A 13 -7.81 19.19 -18.34
C ILE A 13 -7.43 18.17 -19.43
N ASN A 14 -6.35 18.38 -20.21
CA ASN A 14 -6.10 17.50 -21.37
C ASN A 14 -4.91 16.52 -21.24
N GLU A 15 -4.22 16.48 -20.11
CA GLU A 15 -3.16 15.48 -19.88
C GLU A 15 -3.71 14.31 -19.07
N LYS A 16 -3.76 13.12 -19.70
CA LYS A 16 -4.01 11.87 -18.98
C LYS A 16 -3.02 11.75 -17.83
N THR A 17 -3.50 11.42 -16.64
CA THR A 17 -2.63 11.23 -15.46
C THR A 17 -1.65 10.08 -15.73
N ILE A 18 -0.53 10.00 -15.01
CA ILE A 18 0.42 8.88 -15.13
C ILE A 18 -0.27 7.52 -14.90
N ILE A 19 -1.27 7.49 -14.02
CA ILE A 19 -2.10 6.31 -13.74
C ILE A 19 -2.87 5.89 -15.00
N GLN A 20 -3.50 6.83 -15.69
CA GLN A 20 -4.22 6.58 -16.95
C GLN A 20 -3.29 6.27 -18.13
N LYS A 21 -2.10 6.89 -18.18
CA LYS A 21 -1.08 6.61 -19.21
C LYS A 21 -0.54 5.18 -19.08
N LEU A 22 -0.48 4.64 -17.87
CA LEU A 22 -0.02 3.29 -17.57
C LEU A 22 -1.16 2.26 -17.43
N ASP A 23 -2.42 2.67 -17.68
CA ASP A 23 -3.63 1.83 -17.52
C ASP A 23 -3.75 1.17 -16.12
N LEU A 24 -3.49 1.96 -15.07
CA LEU A 24 -3.44 1.49 -13.68
C LEU A 24 -4.72 1.81 -12.89
N ASP A 25 -5.76 2.36 -13.51
CA ASP A 25 -6.97 2.82 -12.79
C ASP A 25 -7.65 1.68 -12.00
N GLY A 26 -7.79 0.50 -12.62
CA GLY A 26 -8.35 -0.67 -11.95
C GLY A 26 -7.49 -1.16 -10.78
N TYR A 27 -6.17 -1.19 -10.97
CA TYR A 27 -5.21 -1.59 -9.95
C TYR A 27 -5.23 -0.63 -8.75
N VAL A 28 -5.21 0.69 -9.00
CA VAL A 28 -5.26 1.70 -7.95
C VAL A 28 -6.55 1.61 -7.15
N LYS A 29 -7.70 1.39 -7.83
CA LYS A 29 -8.99 1.21 -7.17
C LYS A 29 -9.01 -0.02 -6.26
N GLN A 30 -8.44 -1.14 -6.71
CA GLN A 30 -8.29 -2.34 -5.87
C GLN A 30 -7.30 -2.10 -4.72
N PHE A 31 -6.17 -1.46 -4.99
CA PHE A 31 -5.18 -1.16 -3.98
C PHE A 31 -5.75 -0.31 -2.84
N GLN A 32 -6.58 0.68 -3.18
CA GLN A 32 -7.23 1.55 -2.19
C GLN A 32 -8.14 0.80 -1.22
N THR A 33 -8.66 -0.39 -1.57
CA THR A 33 -9.48 -1.18 -0.63
C THR A 33 -8.66 -1.78 0.50
N PHE A 34 -7.34 -1.91 0.35
CA PHE A 34 -6.44 -2.33 1.42
C PHE A 34 -6.11 -1.20 2.40
N LEU A 35 -6.40 0.06 2.05
CA LEU A 35 -6.16 1.19 2.93
C LEU A 35 -7.30 1.34 3.93
N ALA A 36 -6.97 1.54 5.21
CA ALA A 36 -7.95 1.78 6.26
C ALA A 36 -8.84 3.03 6.04
N ARG A 37 -8.41 3.96 5.16
CA ARG A 37 -9.19 5.11 4.71
C ARG A 37 -8.83 5.46 3.28
N GLN A 38 -9.78 6.01 2.52
CA GLN A 38 -9.53 6.49 1.17
C GLN A 38 -8.51 7.62 1.21
N LYS A 39 -7.36 7.39 0.56
CA LYS A 39 -6.32 8.39 0.36
C LYS A 39 -5.95 8.42 -1.12
N PRO A 40 -5.60 9.60 -1.66
CA PRO A 40 -5.01 9.66 -2.99
C PRO A 40 -3.69 8.88 -2.99
N VAL A 41 -3.50 8.03 -4.01
CA VAL A 41 -2.22 7.36 -4.25
C VAL A 41 -1.29 8.38 -4.91
N ALA A 42 -0.63 9.19 -4.08
CA ALA A 42 0.24 10.25 -4.56
C ALA A 42 1.70 9.77 -4.60
N MET A 43 2.26 9.65 -5.80
CA MET A 43 3.71 9.48 -6.02
C MET A 43 4.36 10.87 -6.06
N MET A 44 4.30 11.61 -4.95
CA MET A 44 5.01 12.90 -4.85
C MET A 44 6.50 12.65 -4.59
N GLY A 45 7.38 13.48 -5.14
CA GLY A 45 8.84 13.38 -4.97
C GLY A 45 9.61 13.21 -6.28
N ASP A 46 10.91 12.95 -6.19
CA ASP A 46 11.80 12.75 -7.34
C ASP A 46 11.55 11.40 -8.01
N ILE A 47 11.28 11.43 -9.32
CA ILE A 47 11.07 10.24 -10.17
C ILE A 47 12.29 9.32 -10.15
N ASN A 48 13.51 9.87 -10.12
CA ASN A 48 14.73 9.07 -10.10
C ASN A 48 14.83 8.25 -8.80
N GLN A 49 14.42 8.84 -7.68
CA GLN A 49 14.38 8.15 -6.40
C GLN A 49 13.35 7.02 -6.42
N HIS A 50 12.13 7.29 -6.92
CA HIS A 50 11.09 6.26 -7.08
C HIS A 50 11.56 5.10 -7.97
N TYR A 51 12.21 5.41 -9.09
CA TYR A 51 12.76 4.39 -9.99
C TYR A 51 13.83 3.52 -9.31
N ARG A 52 14.72 4.11 -8.50
CA ARG A 52 15.72 3.36 -7.72
C ARG A 52 15.05 2.41 -6.73
N TYR A 53 14.03 2.86 -6.00
CA TYR A 53 13.26 2.00 -5.09
C TYR A 53 12.57 0.86 -5.82
N ILE A 54 11.86 1.15 -6.94
CA ILE A 54 11.20 0.11 -7.74
C ILE A 54 12.21 -0.94 -8.21
N LYS A 55 13.38 -0.50 -8.71
CA LYS A 55 14.43 -1.41 -9.17
C LYS A 55 15.05 -2.23 -8.04
N ALA A 56 15.20 -1.65 -6.84
CA ALA A 56 15.67 -2.37 -5.67
C ALA A 56 14.65 -3.44 -5.23
N LEU A 57 13.37 -3.06 -5.11
CA LEU A 57 12.30 -3.98 -4.73
C LEU A 57 12.09 -5.10 -5.76
N GLY A 58 12.27 -4.82 -7.05
CA GLY A 58 12.16 -5.82 -8.11
C GLY A 58 13.21 -6.94 -8.05
N LYS A 59 14.30 -6.76 -7.30
CA LYS A 59 15.31 -7.80 -7.06
C LYS A 59 15.02 -8.65 -5.83
N VAL A 60 14.08 -8.20 -4.98
CA VAL A 60 13.75 -8.88 -3.74
C VAL A 60 12.72 -9.97 -4.03
N GLN A 61 13.04 -11.20 -3.64
CA GLN A 61 12.07 -12.27 -3.65
C GLN A 61 11.24 -12.20 -2.36
N PHE A 62 10.01 -11.71 -2.46
CA PHE A 62 9.10 -11.66 -1.32
C PHE A 62 8.66 -13.07 -0.91
N PRO A 63 8.71 -13.42 0.39
CA PRO A 63 8.14 -14.68 0.86
C PRO A 63 6.64 -14.68 0.59
N THR A 64 6.06 -15.85 0.34
CA THR A 64 4.61 -15.98 0.19
C THR A 64 3.93 -15.90 1.56
N PRO A 65 2.89 -15.05 1.73
CA PRO A 65 2.13 -15.03 2.96
C PRO A 65 1.35 -16.33 3.17
N TYR A 66 1.19 -16.70 4.43
CA TYR A 66 0.30 -17.80 4.81
C TYR A 66 -1.16 -17.40 4.58
N SER A 67 -2.02 -18.37 4.25
CA SER A 67 -3.46 -18.16 4.25
C SER A 67 -3.92 -17.96 5.70
N VAL A 68 -4.40 -16.76 6.02
CA VAL A 68 -4.93 -16.41 7.35
C VAL A 68 -6.41 -16.08 7.20
N PRO A 69 -7.30 -16.63 8.04
CA PRO A 69 -8.72 -16.28 8.03
C PRO A 69 -8.92 -14.79 8.39
N ASN A 70 -10.11 -14.24 8.13
CA ASN A 70 -10.48 -12.94 8.67
C ASN A 70 -10.51 -13.02 10.21
N LEU A 71 -9.80 -12.10 10.88
CA LEU A 71 -9.63 -12.08 12.35
C LEU A 71 -10.43 -10.96 13.04
N ASP A 72 -11.41 -10.34 12.37
CA ASP A 72 -12.17 -9.21 12.91
C ASP A 72 -12.97 -9.60 14.17
N ARG A 73 -13.53 -10.81 14.17
CA ARG A 73 -14.30 -11.35 15.31
C ARG A 73 -13.37 -11.60 16.50
N GLU A 74 -12.22 -12.20 16.26
CA GLU A 74 -11.20 -12.55 17.25
C GLU A 74 -10.60 -11.26 17.84
N LEU A 75 -10.32 -10.25 17.02
CA LEU A 75 -9.91 -8.91 17.46
C LEU A 75 -10.96 -8.25 18.36
N ALA A 76 -12.25 -8.35 18.01
CA ALA A 76 -13.34 -7.82 18.85
C ALA A 76 -13.45 -8.55 20.19
N ARG A 77 -13.17 -9.87 20.22
CA ARG A 77 -13.11 -10.68 21.44
C ARG A 77 -11.93 -10.29 22.33
N ILE A 78 -10.74 -10.08 21.76
CA ILE A 78 -9.55 -9.59 22.49
C ILE A 78 -9.85 -8.24 23.16
N LYS A 79 -10.50 -7.31 22.45
CA LYS A 79 -10.91 -6.01 23.02
C LYS A 79 -11.81 -6.14 24.26
N LYS A 80 -12.57 -7.22 24.34
CA LYS A 80 -13.47 -7.55 25.47
C LYS A 80 -12.80 -8.48 26.49
N GLN A 81 -11.48 -8.66 26.43
CA GLN A 81 -10.71 -9.54 27.32
C GLN A 81 -11.17 -11.01 27.31
N ALA A 82 -11.73 -11.47 26.19
CA ALA A 82 -12.13 -12.86 26.05
C ALA A 82 -10.90 -13.78 25.86
N ILE A 83 -11.03 -15.04 26.27
CA ILE A 83 -10.04 -16.09 26.04
C ILE A 83 -10.24 -16.64 24.62
N LEU A 84 -9.16 -16.77 23.86
CA LEU A 84 -9.14 -17.32 22.50
C LEU A 84 -8.77 -18.80 22.53
N SER A 85 -9.25 -19.57 21.56
CA SER A 85 -8.80 -20.95 21.38
C SER A 85 -7.38 -21.00 20.81
N LEU A 86 -6.75 -22.18 20.90
CA LEU A 86 -5.41 -22.37 20.35
C LEU A 86 -5.36 -22.08 18.83
N ASP A 87 -6.38 -22.50 18.09
CA ASP A 87 -6.46 -22.27 16.63
C ASP A 87 -6.55 -20.77 16.30
N GLU A 88 -7.35 -20.02 17.07
CA GLU A 88 -7.49 -18.58 16.91
C GLU A 88 -6.14 -17.88 17.20
N ILE A 89 -5.42 -18.30 18.24
CA ILE A 89 -4.09 -17.78 18.58
C ILE A 89 -3.08 -18.10 17.46
N TYR A 90 -3.11 -19.34 16.95
CA TYR A 90 -2.20 -19.79 15.90
C TYR A 90 -2.35 -19.00 14.60
N ALA A 91 -3.56 -18.55 14.27
CA ALA A 91 -3.82 -17.67 13.12
C ALA A 91 -3.07 -16.32 13.26
N PHE A 92 -3.08 -15.70 14.45
CA PHE A 92 -2.28 -14.50 14.70
C PHE A 92 -0.78 -14.77 14.61
N VAL A 93 -0.31 -15.87 15.20
CA VAL A 93 1.11 -16.26 15.15
C VAL A 93 1.58 -16.45 13.70
N SER A 94 0.76 -17.08 12.86
CA SER A 94 1.05 -17.26 11.44
C SER A 94 1.18 -15.92 10.70
N MET A 95 0.31 -14.96 11.01
CA MET A 95 0.40 -13.60 10.48
C MET A 95 1.69 -12.90 10.92
N PHE A 96 2.04 -12.95 12.22
CA PHE A 96 3.28 -12.35 12.72
C PHE A 96 4.55 -13.04 12.19
N SER A 97 4.52 -14.36 12.02
CA SER A 97 5.62 -15.13 11.44
C SER A 97 5.97 -14.64 10.03
N TYR A 98 4.96 -14.31 9.23
CA TYR A 98 5.18 -13.71 7.91
C TYR A 98 5.93 -12.38 8.00
N PHE A 99 5.51 -11.47 8.87
CA PHE A 99 6.18 -10.17 9.04
C PHE A 99 7.61 -10.31 9.56
N ASN A 100 7.85 -11.27 10.45
CA ASN A 100 9.21 -11.58 10.93
C ASN A 100 10.10 -12.13 9.81
N LYS A 101 9.57 -12.93 8.90
CA LYS A 101 10.30 -13.36 7.70
C LYS A 101 10.57 -12.17 6.79
N LEU A 102 9.58 -11.33 6.56
CA LEU A 102 9.68 -10.16 5.70
C LEU A 102 10.74 -9.16 6.21
N SER A 103 10.82 -8.93 7.51
CA SER A 103 11.86 -8.06 8.10
C SER A 103 13.27 -8.64 7.95
N ALA A 104 13.40 -9.97 7.98
CA ALA A 104 14.67 -10.66 7.80
C ALA A 104 15.19 -10.67 6.35
N VAL A 105 14.34 -10.35 5.36
CA VAL A 105 14.73 -10.32 3.93
C VAL A 105 15.82 -9.28 3.64
N GLY A 106 16.01 -8.28 4.51
CA GLY A 106 17.09 -7.30 4.39
C GLY A 106 16.95 -6.47 3.12
N PHE A 107 16.09 -5.44 3.14
CA PHE A 107 15.93 -4.56 1.99
C PHE A 107 17.23 -3.82 1.71
N THR A 108 17.76 -3.95 0.50
CA THR A 108 18.89 -3.12 0.06
C THR A 108 18.42 -1.69 -0.06
N GLU A 109 18.94 -0.82 0.81
CA GLU A 109 18.65 0.61 0.78
C GLU A 109 19.18 1.19 -0.54
N PRO A 110 18.35 1.84 -1.39
CA PRO A 110 18.88 2.67 -2.44
C PRO A 110 19.47 3.90 -1.75
N LEU A 111 20.78 3.87 -1.57
CA LEU A 111 21.58 4.85 -0.84
C LEU A 111 21.09 6.29 -1.10
N ILE A 112 20.89 7.01 0.00
CA ILE A 112 20.77 8.47 0.04
C ILE A 112 22.07 9.02 -0.54
N SER A 113 21.95 9.79 -1.62
CA SER A 113 22.97 10.72 -2.09
C SER A 113 22.32 12.10 -2.19
#